data_AF-A0A6P0VUN7-F1
#
_entry.id   AF-A0A6P0VUN7-F1
#
_cell.length_a   1.000
_cell.length_b   1.000
_cell.length_c   1.000
_cell.angle_alpha   90.00
_cell.angle_beta   90.00
_cell.angle_gamma   90.00
#
_symmetry.space_group_name_H-M   'P 1'
#
loop_
_entity.id
_entity.type
_entity.pdbx_description
1 polymer ?
#
loop_
_entity_poly.entity_id
_entity_poly.type
_entity_poly.pdbx_seq_one_letter_code
_entity_poly.pdbx_strand_id
1 'polypeptide(L)'
;DLIKQSLQKLGYKKIYSIVDFQELKIGSSTRFLSTRSEDRVPEFGVLLKDDSGVFWNCVDTDLSLETIAFVLGKYPEIDFLLATWQPMLEMNYQNNDGLSFPYDHYGRLLYNIRLINPKALSPGSNAFKYINGSSFLNQVVFPVTREKFCQDVKGICPYLENLVFSLNPGDSIEFTPSKVIYDKGSCEFVRMIKDDRDELNFSPVTVGNKLIDHNSDNYDLVLMKESIETAITVDLVSFIKEHRSSIFREHFNWKIVYQLEVIFPDSCQRWCFDFAHNSLTLEKKCNPLANLFTYITASALYGLLHNKKGVDYAGLGGYYRSFDKIYLVTPHGLIPPYDYYIPFVDPLASRYANEENEILVRDFEIQNWQVRQPISKDNDDKRRKVKFEENIS
;
A
#
# COMPACT_ATOMS: atom_id res chain seq x y z
N ASP A 1 16.11 -33.74 11.18
CA ASP A 1 15.05 -33.18 10.32
C ASP A 1 13.74 -33.13 11.11
N LEU A 2 13.40 -31.93 11.59
CA LEU A 2 12.25 -31.69 12.47
C LEU A 2 10.92 -31.88 11.72
N ILE A 3 10.86 -31.50 10.44
CA ILE A 3 9.66 -31.63 9.60
C ILE A 3 9.28 -33.11 9.45
N LYS A 4 10.26 -33.96 9.09
CA LYS A 4 10.03 -35.41 8.96
C LYS A 4 9.52 -36.05 10.25
N GLN A 5 10.11 -35.71 11.40
CA GLN A 5 9.68 -36.23 12.70
C GLN A 5 8.25 -35.79 13.03
N SER A 6 7.90 -34.53 12.76
CA SER A 6 6.53 -34.02 12.93
C SER A 6 5.53 -34.77 12.06
N LEU A 7 5.83 -34.98 10.77
CA LEU A 7 4.98 -35.76 9.87
C LEU A 7 4.81 -37.22 10.36
N GLN A 8 5.87 -37.85 10.86
CA GLN A 8 5.76 -39.20 11.43
C GLN A 8 4.86 -39.24 12.67
N LYS A 9 4.97 -38.25 13.57
CA LYS A 9 4.09 -38.12 14.75
C LYS A 9 2.63 -37.89 14.37
N LEU A 10 2.37 -37.20 13.26
CA LEU A 10 1.02 -37.03 12.68
C LEU A 10 0.51 -38.31 11.98
N GLY A 11 1.30 -39.38 11.92
CA GLY A 11 0.89 -40.67 11.36
C GLY A 11 1.14 -40.83 9.86
N TYR A 12 1.84 -39.89 9.21
CA TYR A 12 2.21 -40.03 7.80
C TYR A 12 3.22 -41.18 7.64
N LYS A 13 2.88 -42.13 6.76
CA LYS A 13 3.69 -43.33 6.51
C LYS A 13 4.61 -43.23 5.28
N LYS A 14 4.26 -42.38 4.33
CA LYS A 14 4.97 -42.18 3.06
C LYS A 14 5.53 -40.77 3.02
N ILE A 15 6.77 -40.61 3.47
CA ILE A 15 7.45 -39.31 3.58
C ILE A 15 8.70 -39.38 2.72
N TYR A 16 8.79 -38.49 1.74
CA TYR A 16 9.92 -38.37 0.83
C TYR A 16 10.54 -36.99 1.04
N SER A 17 11.78 -36.97 1.49
CA SER A 17 12.56 -35.74 1.51
C SER A 17 13.07 -35.50 0.10
N ILE A 18 12.92 -34.27 -0.38
CA ILE A 18 13.39 -33.82 -1.68
C ILE A 18 14.40 -32.70 -1.50
N VAL A 19 15.36 -32.62 -2.41
CA VAL A 19 16.33 -31.54 -2.49
C VAL A 19 16.00 -30.62 -3.67
N ASP A 20 16.70 -29.49 -3.78
CA ASP A 20 16.57 -28.57 -4.89
C ASP A 20 16.73 -29.28 -6.24
N PHE A 21 15.87 -28.92 -7.19
CA PHE A 21 15.90 -29.43 -8.56
C PHE A 21 15.71 -30.94 -8.71
N GLN A 22 15.21 -31.60 -7.66
CA GLN A 22 14.88 -33.01 -7.71
C GLN A 22 13.56 -33.22 -8.44
N GLU A 23 13.60 -34.03 -9.50
CA GLU A 23 12.39 -34.48 -10.18
C GLU A 23 11.85 -35.77 -9.56
N LEU A 24 10.55 -35.78 -9.29
CA LEU A 24 9.78 -36.97 -8.93
C LEU A 24 8.73 -37.25 -10.00
N LYS A 25 8.42 -38.53 -10.17
CA LYS A 25 7.34 -38.99 -11.04
C LYS A 25 6.16 -39.46 -10.19
N ILE A 26 4.98 -38.94 -10.48
CA ILE A 26 3.72 -39.37 -9.85
C ILE A 26 2.84 -39.98 -10.94
N GLY A 27 2.52 -41.27 -10.81
CA GLY A 27 1.80 -41.98 -11.88
C GLY A 27 2.62 -42.11 -13.17
N SER A 28 1.95 -42.07 -14.33
CA SER A 28 2.58 -42.29 -15.64
C SER A 28 3.05 -40.99 -16.31
N SER A 29 2.26 -39.92 -16.26
CA SER A 29 2.48 -38.67 -16.99
C SER A 29 2.96 -37.51 -16.12
N THR A 30 2.53 -37.42 -14.86
CA THR A 30 2.86 -36.27 -13.99
C THR A 30 4.32 -36.30 -13.53
N ARG A 31 4.99 -35.16 -13.70
CA ARG A 31 6.30 -34.84 -13.16
C ARG A 31 6.15 -33.71 -12.16
N PHE A 32 6.93 -33.83 -11.10
CA PHE A 32 7.07 -32.86 -10.03
C PHE A 32 8.53 -32.45 -9.99
N LEU A 33 8.82 -31.16 -9.98
CA LEU A 33 10.17 -30.62 -9.80
C LEU A 33 10.17 -29.61 -8.66
N SER A 34 11.02 -29.81 -7.65
CA SER A 34 11.32 -28.77 -6.66
C SER A 34 12.21 -27.69 -7.27
N THR A 35 11.91 -26.42 -7.00
CA THR A 35 12.74 -25.27 -7.39
C THR A 35 13.31 -24.62 -6.15
N ARG A 36 14.61 -24.31 -6.18
CA ARG A 36 15.35 -23.71 -5.07
C ARG A 36 14.75 -22.35 -4.63
N SER A 37 14.78 -22.07 -3.33
CA SER A 37 14.65 -20.73 -2.74
C SER A 37 16.03 -20.20 -2.36
N GLU A 38 16.25 -18.89 -2.52
CA GLU A 38 17.45 -18.22 -2.00
C GLU A 38 17.35 -17.86 -0.52
N ASP A 39 16.16 -17.97 0.06
CA ASP A 39 15.99 -17.81 1.49
C ASP A 39 16.58 -18.99 2.26
N ARG A 40 17.16 -18.68 3.43
CA ARG A 40 17.84 -19.66 4.29
C ARG A 40 16.88 -20.43 5.18
N VAL A 41 15.69 -20.75 4.67
CA VAL A 41 14.69 -21.58 5.31
C VAL A 41 14.42 -22.82 4.46
N PRO A 42 14.01 -23.97 5.04
CA PRO A 42 13.74 -25.19 4.27
C PRO A 42 12.43 -25.08 3.48
N GLU A 43 12.45 -24.33 2.38
CA GLU A 43 11.33 -24.13 1.47
C GLU A 43 11.74 -24.31 0.01
N PHE A 44 10.76 -24.50 -0.86
CA PHE A 44 10.97 -24.61 -2.29
C PHE A 44 9.69 -24.24 -3.04
N GLY A 45 9.86 -23.71 -4.25
CA GLY A 45 8.78 -23.65 -5.24
C GLY A 45 8.57 -25.03 -5.87
N VAL A 46 7.41 -25.23 -6.50
CA VAL A 46 7.06 -26.49 -7.15
C VAL A 46 6.62 -26.27 -8.58
N LEU A 47 7.19 -27.05 -9.49
CA LEU A 47 6.73 -27.16 -10.87
C LEU A 47 6.07 -28.51 -11.08
N LEU A 48 4.86 -28.48 -11.63
CA LEU A 48 4.10 -29.64 -12.04
C LEU A 48 4.01 -29.64 -13.57
N LYS A 49 4.32 -30.79 -14.17
CA LYS A 49 4.17 -31.00 -15.61
C LYS A 49 3.38 -32.27 -15.86
N ASP A 50 2.37 -32.20 -16.69
CA ASP A 50 1.71 -33.38 -17.27
C ASP A 50 1.42 -33.18 -18.75
N ASP A 51 0.38 -33.80 -19.30
CA ASP A 51 0.04 -33.69 -20.72
C ASP A 51 -0.74 -32.40 -21.05
N SER A 52 -1.27 -31.72 -20.02
CA SER A 52 -1.98 -30.45 -20.16
C SER A 52 -1.03 -29.24 -20.25
N GLY A 53 0.14 -29.32 -19.61
CA GLY A 53 1.15 -28.28 -19.69
C GLY A 53 2.06 -28.23 -18.46
N VAL A 54 2.67 -27.06 -18.27
CA VAL A 54 3.60 -26.74 -17.18
C VAL A 54 3.00 -25.67 -16.27
N PHE A 55 2.79 -26.05 -15.01
CA PHE A 55 2.38 -25.15 -13.94
C PHE A 55 3.52 -24.95 -12.96
N TRP A 56 3.94 -23.70 -12.74
CA TRP A 56 4.92 -23.35 -11.73
C TRP A 56 4.27 -22.56 -10.60
N ASN A 57 4.30 -23.11 -9.39
CA ASN A 57 3.95 -22.41 -8.16
C ASN A 57 5.24 -22.00 -7.44
N CYS A 58 5.49 -20.70 -7.39
CA CYS A 58 6.66 -20.16 -6.71
C CYS A 58 6.53 -20.22 -5.19
N VAL A 59 5.36 -20.49 -4.62
CA VAL A 59 5.15 -20.46 -3.15
C VAL A 59 5.74 -19.14 -2.59
N ASP A 60 6.35 -19.14 -1.41
CA ASP A 60 7.05 -17.99 -0.81
C ASP A 60 8.56 -18.10 -1.10
N THR A 61 8.93 -18.32 -2.36
CA THR A 61 10.34 -18.58 -2.75
C THR A 61 10.99 -17.28 -3.24
N ASP A 62 12.17 -16.93 -2.71
CA ASP A 62 13.04 -15.93 -3.35
C ASP A 62 13.73 -16.55 -4.57
N LEU A 63 13.42 -16.03 -5.76
CA LEU A 63 13.89 -16.57 -7.03
C LEU A 63 15.15 -15.85 -7.54
N SER A 64 16.23 -16.60 -7.69
CA SER A 64 17.43 -16.17 -8.41
C SER A 64 17.31 -16.34 -9.93
N LEU A 65 18.16 -15.63 -10.67
CA LEU A 65 18.30 -15.78 -12.12
C LEU A 65 18.77 -17.19 -12.49
N GLU A 66 19.63 -17.79 -11.67
CA GLU A 66 20.12 -19.15 -11.83
C GLU A 66 18.98 -20.17 -11.71
N THR A 67 18.09 -19.99 -10.74
CA THR A 67 16.90 -20.83 -10.57
C THR A 67 15.96 -20.70 -11.76
N ILE A 68 15.69 -19.47 -12.22
CA ILE A 68 14.86 -19.22 -13.41
C ILE A 68 15.48 -19.86 -14.66
N ALA A 69 16.78 -19.65 -14.88
CA ALA A 69 17.50 -20.21 -16.03
C ALA A 69 17.51 -21.75 -16.01
N PHE A 70 17.69 -22.37 -14.84
CA PHE A 70 17.60 -23.82 -14.69
C PHE A 70 16.21 -24.34 -15.10
N VAL A 71 15.16 -23.72 -14.57
CA VAL A 71 13.77 -24.13 -14.87
C VAL A 71 13.47 -23.97 -16.35
N LEU A 72 13.77 -22.81 -16.94
CA LEU A 72 13.52 -22.54 -18.37
C LEU A 72 14.39 -23.40 -19.30
N GLY A 73 15.59 -23.80 -18.86
CA GLY A 73 16.43 -24.76 -19.60
C GLY A 73 15.80 -26.15 -19.72
N LYS A 74 14.92 -26.53 -18.78
CA LYS A 74 14.23 -27.82 -18.75
C LYS A 74 12.79 -27.74 -19.26
N TYR A 75 12.10 -26.65 -18.96
CA TYR A 75 10.74 -26.35 -19.36
C TYR A 75 10.71 -24.95 -19.99
N PRO A 76 10.98 -24.85 -21.31
CA PRO A 76 11.10 -23.55 -22.00
C PRO A 76 9.82 -22.71 -22.00
N GLU A 77 8.68 -23.34 -21.77
CA GLU A 77 7.38 -22.67 -21.69
C GLU A 77 6.73 -22.96 -20.34
N ILE A 78 6.27 -21.90 -19.67
CA ILE A 78 5.48 -21.97 -18.45
C ILE A 78 4.05 -21.56 -18.81
N ASP A 79 3.12 -22.52 -18.83
CA ASP A 79 1.74 -22.28 -19.22
C ASP A 79 0.97 -21.51 -18.14
N PHE A 80 1.25 -21.81 -16.86
CA PHE A 80 0.64 -21.10 -15.74
C PHE A 80 1.66 -20.82 -14.62
N LEU A 81 1.71 -19.57 -14.15
CA LEU A 81 2.55 -19.16 -13.03
C LEU A 81 1.68 -18.72 -11.84
N LEU A 82 1.83 -19.38 -10.69
CA LEU A 82 1.45 -18.81 -9.40
C LEU A 82 2.66 -18.08 -8.83
N ALA A 83 2.67 -16.76 -8.98
CA ALA A 83 3.82 -15.92 -8.65
C ALA A 83 3.83 -15.50 -7.17
N THR A 84 5.02 -15.35 -6.61
CA THR A 84 5.26 -14.44 -5.48
C THR A 84 4.89 -13.03 -5.92
N TRP A 85 4.22 -12.24 -5.06
CA TRP A 85 3.72 -10.92 -5.48
C TRP A 85 3.83 -9.79 -4.46
N GLN A 86 4.14 -10.11 -3.20
CA GLN A 86 4.22 -9.12 -2.12
C GLN A 86 5.67 -8.88 -1.70
N PRO A 87 6.16 -7.64 -1.78
CA PRO A 87 7.43 -7.28 -1.16
C PRO A 87 7.17 -6.99 0.33
N MET A 88 6.97 -8.06 1.10
CA MET A 88 6.50 -7.98 2.48
C MET A 88 7.46 -7.18 3.38
N LEU A 89 6.89 -6.39 4.30
CA LEU A 89 7.64 -5.60 5.30
C LEU A 89 7.55 -6.23 6.71
N GLU A 90 7.41 -7.56 6.77
CA GLU A 90 7.13 -8.32 7.99
C GLU A 90 8.18 -8.13 9.09
N MET A 91 9.45 -7.95 8.74
CA MET A 91 10.52 -7.76 9.73
C MET A 91 10.85 -6.28 9.96
N ASN A 92 10.46 -5.39 9.05
CA ASN A 92 10.88 -3.99 9.08
C ASN A 92 10.39 -3.29 10.34
N TYR A 93 9.12 -3.49 10.72
CA TYR A 93 8.57 -2.86 11.93
C TYR A 93 9.24 -3.38 13.21
N GLN A 94 9.54 -4.67 13.26
CA GLN A 94 10.09 -5.39 14.41
C GLN A 94 11.56 -5.01 14.64
N ASN A 95 12.28 -4.74 13.55
CA ASN A 95 13.68 -4.36 13.56
C ASN A 95 13.90 -2.84 13.58
N ASN A 96 12.82 -2.04 13.57
CA ASN A 96 12.88 -0.58 13.44
C ASN A 96 13.57 -0.12 12.13
N ASP A 97 13.34 -0.86 11.05
CA ASP A 97 13.73 -0.46 9.69
C ASP A 97 12.65 0.43 9.06
N GLY A 98 12.98 1.06 7.93
CA GLY A 98 12.06 1.92 7.19
C GLY A 98 10.82 1.17 6.67
N LEU A 99 9.67 1.84 6.71
CA LEU A 99 8.39 1.36 6.15
C LEU A 99 8.05 2.02 4.80
N SER A 100 9.01 2.69 4.17
CA SER A 100 8.84 3.18 2.80
C SER A 100 8.64 2.02 1.83
N PHE A 101 8.00 2.29 0.69
CA PHE A 101 7.76 1.26 -0.31
C PHE A 101 9.09 0.61 -0.79
N PRO A 102 9.20 -0.72 -0.79
CA PRO A 102 10.44 -1.43 -1.12
C PRO A 102 10.63 -1.56 -2.65
N TYR A 103 10.94 -0.45 -3.33
CA TYR A 103 11.03 -0.35 -4.79
C TYR A 103 11.95 -1.41 -5.42
N ASP A 104 13.15 -1.61 -4.87
CA ASP A 104 14.13 -2.56 -5.42
C ASP A 104 13.64 -4.00 -5.34
N HIS A 105 13.02 -4.38 -4.22
CA HIS A 105 12.48 -5.72 -4.03
C HIS A 105 11.32 -5.97 -5.00
N TYR A 106 10.36 -5.05 -5.06
CA TYR A 106 9.22 -5.20 -5.95
C TYR A 106 9.63 -5.14 -7.44
N GLY A 107 10.60 -4.30 -7.79
CA GLY A 107 11.16 -4.22 -9.13
C GLY A 107 11.82 -5.53 -9.57
N ARG A 108 12.60 -6.16 -8.69
CA ARG A 108 13.19 -7.51 -8.95
C ARG A 108 12.11 -8.57 -9.14
N LEU A 109 11.06 -8.55 -8.32
CA LEU A 109 9.94 -9.47 -8.44
C LEU A 109 9.28 -9.37 -9.82
N LEU A 110 8.95 -8.14 -10.26
CA LEU A 110 8.38 -7.90 -11.59
C LEU A 110 9.35 -8.31 -12.72
N TYR A 111 10.64 -8.02 -12.56
CA TYR A 111 11.67 -8.43 -13.51
C TYR A 111 11.75 -9.96 -13.66
N ASN A 112 11.72 -10.70 -12.55
CA ASN A 112 11.71 -12.15 -12.55
C ASN A 112 10.47 -12.71 -13.28
N ILE A 113 9.28 -12.17 -13.04
CA ILE A 113 8.06 -12.56 -13.77
C ILE A 113 8.24 -12.32 -15.29
N ARG A 114 8.83 -11.19 -15.67
CA ARG A 114 9.09 -10.88 -17.09
C ARG A 114 10.05 -11.88 -17.72
N LEU A 115 11.09 -12.30 -17.01
CA LEU A 115 12.05 -13.31 -17.46
C LEU A 115 11.43 -14.69 -17.59
N ILE A 116 10.56 -15.09 -16.65
CA ILE A 116 9.81 -16.35 -16.71
C ILE A 116 8.88 -16.37 -17.93
N ASN A 117 8.36 -15.20 -18.32
CA ASN A 117 7.53 -15.01 -19.51
C ASN A 117 6.39 -16.05 -19.61
N PRO A 118 5.53 -16.18 -18.57
CA PRO A 118 4.49 -17.21 -18.57
C PRO A 118 3.39 -16.88 -19.59
N LYS A 119 2.59 -17.88 -19.96
CA LYS A 119 1.39 -17.69 -20.81
C LYS A 119 0.17 -17.19 -20.03
N ALA A 120 0.11 -17.50 -18.73
CA ALA A 120 -0.92 -17.02 -17.81
C ALA A 120 -0.37 -16.93 -16.37
N LEU A 121 -0.95 -16.06 -15.55
CA LEU A 121 -0.45 -15.76 -14.22
C LEU A 121 -1.56 -15.50 -13.21
N SER A 122 -1.33 -15.90 -11.96
CA SER A 122 -2.07 -15.37 -10.80
C SER A 122 -1.11 -15.08 -9.64
N PRO A 123 -1.35 -14.04 -8.81
CA PRO A 123 -0.70 -13.93 -7.51
C PRO A 123 -1.03 -15.17 -6.66
N GLY A 124 0.00 -15.89 -6.23
CA GLY A 124 -0.14 -17.14 -5.49
C GLY A 124 0.00 -16.97 -3.98
N SER A 125 1.21 -16.65 -3.52
CA SER A 125 1.58 -16.64 -2.10
C SER A 125 1.53 -15.28 -1.44
N ASN A 126 1.79 -15.20 -0.14
CA ASN A 126 2.05 -13.97 0.62
C ASN A 126 0.83 -13.05 0.78
N ALA A 127 -0.36 -13.62 0.78
CA ALA A 127 -1.63 -12.91 1.00
C ALA A 127 -2.35 -13.38 2.27
N PHE A 128 -1.60 -13.85 3.27
CA PHE A 128 -2.18 -14.27 4.55
C PHE A 128 -2.60 -13.06 5.38
N LYS A 129 -3.38 -13.32 6.43
CA LYS A 129 -3.91 -12.29 7.32
C LYS A 129 -3.48 -12.56 8.75
N TYR A 130 -2.90 -11.54 9.39
CA TYR A 130 -2.70 -11.56 10.83
C TYR A 130 -4.05 -11.41 11.54
N ILE A 131 -4.29 -12.23 12.55
CA ILE A 131 -5.53 -12.24 13.33
C ILE A 131 -5.27 -11.87 14.79
N ASN A 132 -6.34 -11.54 15.52
CA ASN A 132 -6.31 -11.26 16.95
C ASN A 132 -5.27 -10.18 17.32
N GLY A 133 -4.44 -10.42 18.34
CA GLY A 133 -3.47 -9.44 18.85
C GLY A 133 -2.43 -8.97 17.84
N SER A 134 -2.19 -9.71 16.76
CA SER A 134 -1.24 -9.35 15.70
C SER A 134 -1.90 -8.67 14.49
N SER A 135 -3.22 -8.51 14.47
CA SER A 135 -3.97 -7.96 13.33
C SER A 135 -3.56 -6.54 12.92
N PHE A 136 -2.93 -5.77 13.83
CA PHE A 136 -2.40 -4.46 13.50
C PHE A 136 -1.28 -4.52 12.44
N LEU A 137 -0.55 -5.65 12.34
CA LEU A 137 0.52 -5.85 11.35
C LEU A 137 -0.01 -5.87 9.91
N ASN A 138 -1.30 -6.13 9.69
CA ASN A 138 -1.88 -6.08 8.36
C ASN A 138 -1.76 -4.68 7.70
N GLN A 139 -1.64 -3.61 8.49
CA GLN A 139 -1.39 -2.25 7.99
C GLN A 139 0.08 -1.96 7.64
N VAL A 140 0.98 -2.90 7.93
CA VAL A 140 2.43 -2.78 7.74
C VAL A 140 2.92 -3.73 6.66
N VAL A 141 2.48 -4.99 6.68
CA VAL A 141 3.20 -6.06 5.98
C VAL A 141 2.96 -6.06 4.47
N PHE A 142 1.81 -5.59 3.98
CA PHE A 142 1.34 -5.83 2.62
C PHE A 142 1.23 -4.56 1.77
N PRO A 143 2.35 -3.95 1.31
CA PRO A 143 2.33 -2.66 0.64
C PRO A 143 1.63 -2.66 -0.73
N VAL A 144 1.48 -3.80 -1.38
CA VAL A 144 0.85 -3.93 -2.71
C VAL A 144 -0.54 -4.56 -2.57
N THR A 145 -1.55 -4.03 -3.26
CA THR A 145 -2.85 -4.71 -3.35
C THR A 145 -2.82 -5.71 -4.49
N ARG A 146 -3.63 -6.77 -4.41
CA ARG A 146 -3.67 -7.80 -5.44
C ARG A 146 -4.04 -7.23 -6.81
N GLU A 147 -4.95 -6.27 -6.83
CA GLU A 147 -5.38 -5.55 -8.03
C GLU A 147 -4.24 -4.73 -8.63
N LYS A 148 -3.45 -4.05 -7.78
CA LYS A 148 -2.29 -3.28 -8.22
C LYS A 148 -1.21 -4.19 -8.80
N PHE A 149 -0.92 -5.32 -8.15
CA PHE A 149 0.01 -6.31 -8.70
C PHE A 149 -0.44 -6.83 -10.06
N CYS A 150 -1.72 -7.21 -10.20
CA CYS A 150 -2.25 -7.66 -11.49
C CYS A 150 -2.15 -6.57 -12.57
N GLN A 151 -2.37 -5.29 -12.22
CA GLN A 151 -2.18 -4.17 -13.15
C GLN A 151 -0.71 -4.01 -13.56
N ASP A 152 0.21 -4.13 -12.59
CA ASP A 152 1.65 -3.98 -12.82
C ASP A 152 2.20 -5.11 -13.70
N VAL A 153 1.75 -6.36 -13.49
CA VAL A 153 2.10 -7.49 -14.37
C VAL A 153 1.66 -7.22 -15.81
N LYS A 154 0.48 -6.64 -16.03
CA LYS A 154 0.05 -6.24 -17.38
C LYS A 154 0.92 -5.13 -17.97
N GLY A 155 1.55 -4.30 -17.13
CA GLY A 155 2.51 -3.29 -17.55
C GLY A 155 3.84 -3.88 -18.04
N ILE A 156 4.41 -4.85 -17.33
CA ILE A 156 5.67 -5.52 -17.73
C ILE A 156 5.46 -6.55 -18.85
N CYS A 157 4.31 -7.22 -18.86
CA CYS A 157 3.95 -8.29 -19.79
C CYS A 157 2.62 -7.97 -20.50
N PRO A 158 2.59 -6.97 -21.41
CA PRO A 158 1.34 -6.55 -22.06
C PRO A 158 0.60 -7.66 -22.79
N TYR A 159 1.34 -8.63 -23.35
CA TYR A 159 0.79 -9.78 -24.08
C TYR A 159 -0.08 -10.71 -23.21
N LEU A 160 0.01 -10.63 -21.88
CA LEU A 160 -0.84 -11.41 -20.99
C LEU A 160 -2.28 -10.88 -20.99
N GLU A 161 -2.51 -9.57 -21.15
CA GLU A 161 -3.83 -8.92 -21.14
C GLU A 161 -4.84 -9.49 -20.11
N ASN A 162 -5.71 -10.41 -20.56
CA ASN A 162 -6.78 -11.04 -19.78
C ASN A 162 -6.38 -12.37 -19.11
N LEU A 163 -5.14 -12.79 -19.29
CA LEU A 163 -4.53 -14.01 -18.73
C LEU A 163 -3.78 -13.74 -17.41
N VAL A 164 -4.02 -12.58 -16.80
CA VAL A 164 -3.64 -12.30 -15.41
C VAL A 164 -4.90 -12.39 -14.55
N PHE A 165 -4.96 -13.42 -13.71
CA PHE A 165 -6.14 -13.77 -12.93
C PHE A 165 -5.97 -13.37 -11.47
N SER A 166 -6.98 -12.74 -10.91
CA SER A 166 -7.05 -12.46 -9.48
C SER A 166 -7.93 -13.53 -8.83
N LEU A 167 -7.36 -14.70 -8.54
CA LEU A 167 -8.12 -15.85 -8.01
C LEU A 167 -8.64 -15.57 -6.60
N ASN A 168 -9.83 -16.11 -6.31
CA ASN A 168 -10.43 -16.22 -4.98
C ASN A 168 -10.51 -17.70 -4.57
N PRO A 169 -10.62 -18.00 -3.26
CA PRO A 169 -10.89 -19.37 -2.81
C PRO A 169 -12.15 -19.94 -3.48
N GLY A 170 -11.98 -21.05 -4.19
CA GLY A 170 -13.04 -21.75 -4.92
C GLY A 170 -13.03 -21.52 -6.43
N ASP A 171 -12.24 -20.57 -6.93
CA ASP A 171 -12.01 -20.43 -8.37
C ASP A 171 -11.15 -21.58 -8.92
N SER A 172 -11.32 -21.88 -10.22
CA SER A 172 -10.51 -22.87 -10.92
C SER A 172 -9.94 -22.31 -12.23
N ILE A 173 -8.79 -22.85 -12.64
CA ILE A 173 -8.20 -22.61 -13.95
C ILE A 173 -7.92 -23.97 -14.58
N GLU A 174 -8.38 -24.14 -15.81
CA GLU A 174 -8.04 -25.25 -16.68
C GLU A 174 -7.22 -24.72 -17.85
N PHE A 175 -6.10 -25.36 -18.17
CA PHE A 175 -5.27 -24.94 -19.30
C PHE A 175 -4.77 -26.13 -20.11
N THR A 176 -4.56 -25.86 -21.40
CA THR A 176 -3.87 -26.71 -22.37
C THR A 176 -2.83 -25.84 -23.08
N PRO A 177 -1.96 -26.40 -23.94
CA PRO A 177 -0.96 -25.58 -24.65
C PRO A 177 -1.55 -24.46 -25.51
N SER A 178 -2.85 -24.55 -25.88
CA SER A 178 -3.54 -23.59 -26.77
C SER A 178 -4.66 -22.80 -26.11
N LYS A 179 -5.03 -23.09 -24.85
CA LYS A 179 -6.22 -22.49 -24.22
C LYS A 179 -6.07 -22.40 -22.71
N VAL A 180 -6.55 -21.31 -22.12
CA VAL A 180 -6.74 -21.15 -20.68
C VAL A 180 -8.21 -20.80 -20.42
N ILE A 181 -8.84 -21.49 -19.48
CA ILE A 181 -10.22 -21.31 -19.05
C ILE A 181 -10.19 -20.96 -17.57
N TYR A 182 -10.82 -19.86 -17.20
CA TYR A 182 -11.00 -19.44 -15.82
C TYR A 182 -12.48 -19.57 -15.46
N ASP A 183 -12.76 -20.32 -14.41
CA ASP A 183 -14.12 -20.52 -13.91
C ASP A 183 -14.22 -20.11 -12.43
N LYS A 184 -15.18 -19.24 -12.14
CA LYS A 184 -15.31 -18.59 -10.83
C LYS A 184 -16.14 -19.46 -9.89
N GLY A 185 -15.60 -19.76 -8.71
CA GLY A 185 -16.32 -20.50 -7.67
C GLY A 185 -16.74 -21.93 -8.07
N SER A 186 -16.11 -22.52 -9.08
CA SER A 186 -16.47 -23.84 -9.63
C SER A 186 -15.92 -25.01 -8.81
N CYS A 187 -14.98 -24.76 -7.89
CA CYS A 187 -14.44 -25.80 -7.01
C CYS A 187 -15.46 -26.18 -5.92
N GLU A 188 -15.85 -27.46 -5.87
CA GLU A 188 -16.74 -27.96 -4.83
C GLU A 188 -16.04 -28.15 -3.46
N PHE A 189 -14.71 -28.28 -3.47
CA PHE A 189 -13.92 -28.58 -2.28
C PHE A 189 -13.61 -27.34 -1.42
N VAL A 190 -13.47 -26.16 -2.03
CA VAL A 190 -13.10 -24.91 -1.35
C VAL A 190 -14.05 -23.79 -1.78
N ARG A 191 -14.47 -22.95 -0.85
CA ARG A 191 -15.27 -21.75 -1.12
C ARG A 191 -14.83 -20.57 -0.28
N MET A 192 -14.91 -19.37 -0.84
CA MET A 192 -14.72 -18.13 -0.09
C MET A 192 -15.88 -17.93 0.90
N ILE A 193 -15.55 -17.70 2.18
CA ILE A 193 -16.54 -17.46 3.23
C ILE A 193 -16.85 -15.96 3.35
N LYS A 194 -15.81 -15.13 3.37
CA LYS A 194 -15.88 -13.68 3.45
C LYS A 194 -14.72 -13.10 2.64
N ASP A 195 -14.97 -11.98 1.98
CA ASP A 195 -13.93 -11.13 1.41
C ASP A 195 -13.68 -9.98 2.40
N ASP A 196 -12.52 -10.00 3.06
CA ASP A 196 -12.09 -9.03 4.05
C ASP A 196 -10.67 -8.52 3.80
N ARG A 197 -10.30 -8.45 2.51
CA ARG A 197 -8.99 -8.00 2.05
C ARG A 197 -8.70 -6.53 2.35
N ASP A 198 -9.73 -5.73 2.58
CA ASP A 198 -9.59 -4.36 3.03
C ASP A 198 -8.90 -4.26 4.40
N GLU A 199 -8.94 -5.34 5.19
CA GLU A 199 -8.17 -5.41 6.44
C GLU A 199 -6.66 -5.54 6.22
N LEU A 200 -6.21 -5.85 4.98
CA LEU A 200 -4.79 -5.90 4.56
C LEU A 200 -4.29 -4.58 3.98
N ASN A 201 -5.10 -3.51 4.02
CA ASN A 201 -4.70 -2.22 3.48
C ASN A 201 -3.48 -1.67 4.23
N PHE A 202 -2.38 -1.55 3.50
CA PHE A 202 -1.17 -0.90 3.98
C PHE A 202 -1.45 0.56 4.34
N SER A 203 -1.17 0.91 5.60
CA SER A 203 -1.28 2.25 6.14
C SER A 203 -0.32 2.40 7.33
N PRO A 204 0.99 2.54 7.05
CA PRO A 204 2.02 2.52 8.10
C PRO A 204 1.86 3.67 9.09
N VAL A 205 1.23 4.77 8.65
CA VAL A 205 0.99 5.97 9.46
C VAL A 205 -0.18 5.85 10.43
N THR A 206 -0.97 4.76 10.39
CA THR A 206 -2.08 4.50 11.32
C THR A 206 -1.81 3.34 12.27
N VAL A 207 -0.62 2.75 12.21
CA VAL A 207 -0.24 1.57 12.99
C VAL A 207 -0.19 1.90 14.47
N GLY A 208 -0.79 1.04 15.31
CA GLY A 208 -0.82 1.15 16.77
C GLY A 208 -1.74 2.26 17.31
N ASN A 209 -1.77 3.42 16.67
CA ASN A 209 -2.61 4.55 17.04
C ASN A 209 -3.40 5.05 15.83
N LYS A 210 -4.67 4.63 15.76
CA LYS A 210 -5.63 5.17 14.81
C LYS A 210 -5.67 6.68 14.94
N LEU A 211 -5.79 7.37 13.81
CA LEU A 211 -6.11 8.78 13.81
C LEU A 211 -7.53 8.95 14.35
N ILE A 212 -7.70 9.78 15.39
CA ILE A 212 -8.99 10.04 16.04
C ILE A 212 -9.21 11.55 16.02
N ASP A 213 -10.39 11.97 15.57
CA ASP A 213 -10.81 13.36 15.66
C ASP A 213 -11.57 13.59 16.96
N HIS A 214 -10.95 14.31 17.89
CA HIS A 214 -11.58 14.69 19.16
C HIS A 214 -12.50 15.92 19.03
N ASN A 215 -12.44 16.65 17.90
CA ASN A 215 -13.15 17.91 17.69
C ASN A 215 -13.07 18.86 18.90
N SER A 216 -11.85 19.12 19.39
CA SER A 216 -11.62 19.85 20.65
C SER A 216 -12.14 21.29 20.64
N ASP A 217 -12.28 21.90 19.45
CA ASP A 217 -12.87 23.22 19.27
C ASP A 217 -14.42 23.19 19.23
N ASN A 218 -15.04 22.01 19.35
CA ASN A 218 -16.49 21.77 19.34
C ASN A 218 -17.19 22.33 18.09
N TYR A 219 -16.62 22.15 16.91
CA TYR A 219 -17.27 22.52 15.66
C TYR A 219 -18.57 21.72 15.46
N ASP A 220 -19.58 22.36 14.87
CA ASP A 220 -20.80 21.67 14.49
C ASP A 220 -20.51 20.60 13.43
N LEU A 221 -20.94 19.37 13.71
CA LEU A 221 -20.61 18.20 12.90
C LEU A 221 -21.27 18.25 11.50
N VAL A 222 -22.48 18.82 11.39
CA VAL A 222 -23.21 18.92 10.12
C VAL A 222 -22.54 19.95 9.23
N LEU A 223 -22.30 21.16 9.76
CA LEU A 223 -21.59 22.21 9.04
C LEU A 223 -20.18 21.79 8.62
N MET A 224 -19.48 21.05 9.49
CA MET A 224 -18.15 20.53 9.18
C MET A 224 -18.19 19.52 8.03
N LYS A 225 -19.15 18.58 8.03
CA LYS A 225 -19.33 17.61 6.93
C LYS A 225 -19.66 18.32 5.62
N GLU A 226 -20.59 19.27 5.62
CA GLU A 226 -20.98 20.01 4.42
C GLU A 226 -19.83 20.83 3.86
N SER A 227 -19.12 21.59 4.71
CA SER A 227 -17.98 22.40 4.30
C SER A 227 -16.85 21.56 3.71
N ILE A 228 -16.52 20.43 4.34
CA ILE A 228 -15.48 19.52 3.85
C ILE A 228 -15.90 18.86 2.53
N GLU A 229 -17.16 18.44 2.40
CA GLU A 229 -17.67 17.88 1.15
C GLU A 229 -17.53 18.89 -0.01
N THR A 230 -17.95 20.14 0.19
CA THR A 230 -17.81 21.19 -0.81
C THR A 230 -16.33 21.47 -1.12
N ALA A 231 -15.50 21.62 -0.10
CA ALA A 231 -14.07 21.86 -0.27
C ALA A 231 -13.38 20.76 -1.13
N ILE A 232 -13.73 19.50 -0.91
CA ILE A 232 -13.13 18.38 -1.64
C ILE A 232 -13.73 18.22 -3.03
N THR A 233 -15.05 18.22 -3.14
CA THR A 233 -15.75 17.88 -4.40
C THR A 233 -15.81 19.03 -5.40
N VAL A 234 -15.74 20.28 -4.93
CA VAL A 234 -15.82 21.48 -5.75
C VAL A 234 -14.48 22.19 -5.80
N ASP A 235 -13.98 22.65 -4.66
CA ASP A 235 -12.84 23.58 -4.63
C ASP A 235 -11.54 22.88 -5.00
N LEU A 236 -11.24 21.73 -4.38
CA LEU A 236 -10.02 20.96 -4.64
C LEU A 236 -10.01 20.39 -6.07
N VAL A 237 -11.15 19.89 -6.56
CA VAL A 237 -11.29 19.46 -7.97
C VAL A 237 -11.00 20.62 -8.93
N SER A 238 -11.57 21.79 -8.67
CA SER A 238 -11.38 22.97 -9.53
C SER A 238 -9.92 23.43 -9.51
N PHE A 239 -9.31 23.48 -8.33
CA PHE A 239 -7.89 23.80 -8.15
C PHE A 239 -6.98 22.85 -8.90
N ILE A 240 -7.19 21.53 -8.79
CA ILE A 240 -6.38 20.55 -9.52
C ILE A 240 -6.51 20.72 -11.04
N LYS A 241 -7.72 21.02 -11.53
CA LYS A 241 -7.95 21.25 -12.97
C LYS A 241 -7.28 22.53 -13.46
N GLU A 242 -7.38 23.63 -12.71
CA GLU A 242 -6.74 24.90 -13.03
C GLU A 242 -5.21 24.78 -13.06
N HIS A 243 -4.64 24.06 -12.09
CA HIS A 243 -3.20 23.88 -11.95
C HIS A 243 -2.68 22.57 -12.58
N ARG A 244 -3.44 21.98 -13.51
CA ARG A 244 -3.08 20.73 -14.21
C ARG A 244 -1.68 20.78 -14.83
N SER A 245 -1.39 21.87 -15.56
CA SER A 245 -0.17 21.97 -16.37
C SER A 245 1.03 22.54 -15.60
N SER A 246 0.81 23.04 -14.37
CA SER A 246 1.82 23.68 -13.53
C SER A 246 2.18 22.80 -12.34
N ILE A 247 1.27 22.67 -11.37
CA ILE A 247 1.49 21.96 -10.10
C ILE A 247 1.32 20.45 -10.28
N PHE A 248 0.24 20.04 -10.97
CA PHE A 248 -0.18 18.64 -11.03
C PHE A 248 0.27 17.91 -12.30
N ARG A 249 1.17 18.49 -13.10
CA ARG A 249 1.62 17.88 -14.37
C ARG A 249 2.19 16.49 -14.15
N GLU A 250 3.03 16.35 -13.14
CA GLU A 250 3.65 15.06 -12.83
C GLU A 250 2.65 14.06 -12.23
N HIS A 251 1.57 14.50 -11.58
CA HIS A 251 0.52 13.58 -11.14
C HIS A 251 -0.16 12.89 -12.32
N PHE A 252 -0.40 13.61 -13.42
CA PHE A 252 -0.93 13.03 -14.65
C PHE A 252 0.10 12.15 -15.38
N ASN A 253 1.35 12.59 -15.48
CA ASN A 253 2.41 11.81 -16.14
C ASN A 253 2.68 10.48 -15.42
N TRP A 254 2.67 10.51 -14.08
CA TRP A 254 2.89 9.35 -13.22
C TRP A 254 1.62 8.56 -12.91
N LYS A 255 0.47 9.00 -13.44
CA LYS A 255 -0.82 8.34 -13.27
C LYS A 255 -1.14 8.09 -11.79
N ILE A 256 -0.96 9.13 -10.98
CA ILE A 256 -1.20 9.06 -9.55
C ILE A 256 -2.67 8.78 -9.28
N VAL A 257 -2.93 7.92 -8.30
CA VAL A 257 -4.25 7.71 -7.74
C VAL A 257 -4.15 8.14 -6.28
N TYR A 258 -4.68 9.33 -6.00
CA TYR A 258 -4.60 9.98 -4.70
C TYR A 258 -5.80 9.62 -3.83
N GLN A 259 -5.53 9.02 -2.68
CA GLN A 259 -6.51 8.64 -1.66
C GLN A 259 -6.48 9.64 -0.51
N LEU A 260 -7.58 10.37 -0.32
CA LEU A 260 -7.81 11.24 0.82
C LEU A 260 -8.80 10.58 1.77
N GLU A 261 -8.42 10.42 3.05
CA GLU A 261 -9.29 9.98 4.13
C GLU A 261 -9.46 11.09 5.16
N VAL A 262 -10.71 11.50 5.39
CA VAL A 262 -11.06 12.48 6.43
C VAL A 262 -11.76 11.77 7.58
N ILE A 263 -11.16 11.87 8.76
CA ILE A 263 -11.61 11.22 9.98
C ILE A 263 -12.48 12.21 10.74
N PHE A 264 -13.78 11.94 10.82
CA PHE A 264 -14.72 12.68 11.66
C PHE A 264 -14.81 12.03 13.05
N PRO A 265 -15.38 12.73 14.05
CA PRO A 265 -15.62 12.13 15.37
C PRO A 265 -16.50 10.87 15.35
N ASP A 266 -17.39 10.75 14.35
CA ASP A 266 -18.40 9.69 14.25
C ASP A 266 -18.19 8.75 13.05
N SER A 267 -17.27 9.06 12.14
CA SER A 267 -17.18 8.38 10.85
C SER A 267 -15.84 8.65 10.14
N CYS A 268 -15.58 7.93 9.05
CA CYS A 268 -14.50 8.24 8.13
C CYS A 268 -15.09 8.37 6.72
N GLN A 269 -14.71 9.42 6.00
CA GLN A 269 -15.08 9.61 4.60
C GLN A 269 -13.84 9.56 3.72
N ARG A 270 -14.00 9.01 2.52
CA ARG A 270 -12.87 8.69 1.64
C ARG A 270 -13.15 9.15 0.23
N TRP A 271 -12.16 9.81 -0.37
CA TRP A 271 -12.20 10.28 -1.74
C TRP A 271 -10.96 9.81 -2.48
N CYS A 272 -11.16 9.42 -3.72
CA CYS A 272 -10.12 8.99 -4.64
C CYS A 272 -10.10 9.94 -5.83
N PHE A 273 -8.97 10.59 -6.06
CA PHE A 273 -8.68 11.40 -7.23
C PHE A 273 -7.80 10.59 -8.18
N ASP A 274 -8.30 10.26 -9.36
CA ASP A 274 -7.56 9.49 -10.35
C ASP A 274 -6.99 10.41 -11.44
N PHE A 275 -5.65 10.46 -11.52
CA PHE A 275 -4.89 11.20 -12.51
C PHE A 275 -4.41 10.30 -13.67
N ALA A 276 -4.77 9.02 -13.71
CA ALA A 276 -4.30 8.08 -14.72
C ALA A 276 -4.82 8.38 -16.13
N HIS A 277 -5.89 9.17 -16.24
CA HIS A 277 -6.49 9.58 -17.49
C HIS A 277 -6.23 11.07 -17.80
N ASN A 278 -6.45 11.45 -19.06
CA ASN A 278 -6.36 12.86 -19.47
C ASN A 278 -7.38 13.77 -18.77
N SER A 279 -8.39 13.21 -18.09
CA SER A 279 -9.33 13.93 -17.25
C SER A 279 -9.23 13.43 -15.81
N LEU A 280 -9.17 14.36 -14.85
CA LEU A 280 -9.30 14.05 -13.44
C LEU A 280 -10.68 13.44 -13.17
N THR A 281 -10.72 12.28 -12.51
CA THR A 281 -11.97 11.73 -11.95
C THR A 281 -11.92 11.75 -10.43
N LEU A 282 -13.08 11.95 -9.80
CA LEU A 282 -13.25 11.93 -8.36
C LEU A 282 -14.31 10.88 -8.02
N GLU A 283 -13.99 9.98 -7.10
CA GLU A 283 -14.91 8.98 -6.60
C GLU A 283 -14.88 8.95 -5.06
N LYS A 284 -16.05 8.84 -4.42
CA LYS A 284 -16.16 8.75 -2.96
C LYS A 284 -16.05 7.30 -2.48
N LYS A 285 -14.86 6.71 -2.59
CA LYS A 285 -14.54 5.33 -2.18
C LYS A 285 -13.04 5.12 -1.97
N CYS A 286 -12.66 3.94 -1.48
CA CYS A 286 -11.29 3.47 -1.57
C CYS A 286 -10.97 2.99 -3.00
N ASN A 287 -9.73 3.21 -3.45
CA ASN A 287 -9.24 2.63 -4.70
C ASN A 287 -8.03 1.72 -4.41
N PRO A 288 -8.07 0.42 -4.77
CA PRO A 288 -6.94 -0.49 -4.53
C PRO A 288 -5.69 -0.12 -5.33
N LEU A 289 -5.81 0.74 -6.35
CA LEU A 289 -4.71 1.25 -7.16
C LEU A 289 -4.09 2.54 -6.60
N ALA A 290 -4.63 3.08 -5.50
CA ALA A 290 -4.11 4.27 -4.84
C ALA A 290 -2.62 4.12 -4.50
N ASN A 291 -1.86 5.18 -4.75
CA ASN A 291 -0.41 5.21 -4.56
C ASN A 291 0.09 6.49 -3.88
N LEU A 292 -0.77 7.48 -3.63
CA LEU A 292 -0.51 8.63 -2.77
C LEU A 292 -1.63 8.71 -1.74
N PHE A 293 -1.31 8.81 -0.45
CA PHE A 293 -2.29 8.72 0.64
C PHE A 293 -2.15 9.87 1.62
N THR A 294 -3.29 10.46 1.98
CA THR A 294 -3.39 11.50 3.00
C THR A 294 -4.55 11.23 3.95
N TYR A 295 -4.28 11.37 5.23
CA TYR A 295 -5.22 11.25 6.33
C TYR A 295 -5.27 12.57 7.05
N ILE A 296 -6.47 13.10 7.32
CA ILE A 296 -6.64 14.31 8.12
C ILE A 296 -7.87 14.19 9.03
N THR A 297 -7.78 14.67 10.27
CA THR A 297 -8.99 14.82 11.12
C THR A 297 -9.88 15.94 10.58
N ALA A 298 -11.19 15.74 10.60
CA ALA A 298 -12.17 16.69 10.07
C ALA A 298 -12.06 18.05 10.75
N SER A 299 -11.88 18.11 12.08
CA SER A 299 -11.73 19.37 12.81
C SER A 299 -10.49 20.16 12.40
N ALA A 300 -9.36 19.48 12.14
CA ALA A 300 -8.16 20.12 11.61
C ALA A 300 -8.40 20.65 10.19
N LEU A 301 -9.00 19.85 9.30
CA LEU A 301 -9.32 20.29 7.94
C LEU A 301 -10.29 21.47 7.95
N TYR A 302 -11.36 21.40 8.73
CA TYR A 302 -12.31 22.49 8.90
C TYR A 302 -11.66 23.77 9.43
N GLY A 303 -10.73 23.63 10.38
CA GLY A 303 -9.91 24.72 10.88
C GLY A 303 -9.06 25.37 9.79
N LEU A 304 -8.41 24.57 8.92
CA LEU A 304 -7.67 25.05 7.76
C LEU A 304 -8.59 25.79 6.77
N LEU A 305 -9.74 25.21 6.44
CA LEU A 305 -10.71 25.79 5.48
C LEU A 305 -11.21 27.18 5.91
N HIS A 306 -11.28 27.41 7.22
CA HIS A 306 -11.79 28.66 7.79
C HIS A 306 -10.68 29.57 8.34
N ASN A 307 -9.41 29.29 8.04
CA ASN A 307 -8.24 30.04 8.52
C ASN A 307 -8.20 30.20 10.06
N LYS A 308 -8.71 29.20 10.78
CA LYS A 308 -8.69 29.13 12.26
C LYS A 308 -7.52 28.32 12.79
N LYS A 309 -6.94 27.46 11.96
CA LYS A 309 -5.76 26.63 12.25
C LYS A 309 -4.83 26.70 11.05
N GLY A 310 -3.53 26.66 11.31
CA GLY A 310 -2.49 26.61 10.28
C GLY A 310 -2.04 25.17 10.00
N VAL A 311 -1.16 25.01 9.03
CA VAL A 311 -0.70 23.66 8.63
C VAL A 311 0.19 23.02 9.66
N ASP A 312 0.92 23.83 10.44
CA ASP A 312 1.70 23.37 11.57
C ASP A 312 0.84 22.70 12.64
N TYR A 313 -0.37 23.22 12.88
CA TYR A 313 -1.32 22.57 13.80
C TYR A 313 -1.67 21.17 13.29
N ALA A 314 -2.00 21.05 12.00
CA ALA A 314 -2.40 19.78 11.42
C ALA A 314 -1.23 18.78 11.38
N GLY A 315 -0.07 19.20 10.85
CA GLY A 315 1.11 18.36 10.66
C GLY A 315 1.82 18.03 11.97
N LEU A 316 2.27 19.04 12.73
CA LEU A 316 3.02 18.82 13.97
C LEU A 316 2.14 18.29 15.10
N GLY A 317 0.83 18.54 15.05
CA GLY A 317 -0.15 17.93 15.96
C GLY A 317 -0.46 16.46 15.66
N GLY A 318 0.05 15.91 14.55
CA GLY A 318 -0.22 14.52 14.13
C GLY A 318 -1.64 14.27 13.63
N TYR A 319 -2.38 15.35 13.33
CA TYR A 319 -3.74 15.34 12.78
C TYR A 319 -3.78 15.18 11.26
N TYR A 320 -2.64 15.39 10.60
CA TYR A 320 -2.40 15.18 9.19
C TYR A 320 -1.26 14.18 9.03
N ARG A 321 -1.48 13.11 8.26
CA ARG A 321 -0.49 12.06 8.00
C ARG A 321 -0.53 11.68 6.54
N SER A 322 0.61 11.37 5.95
CA SER A 322 0.69 10.93 4.56
C SER A 322 1.77 9.88 4.36
N PHE A 323 1.60 9.09 3.30
CA PHE A 323 2.63 8.21 2.77
C PHE A 323 2.35 7.97 1.29
N ASP A 324 3.33 7.46 0.58
CA ASP A 324 3.18 7.11 -0.82
C ASP A 324 3.90 5.80 -1.17
N LYS A 325 3.54 5.29 -2.33
CA LYS A 325 4.15 4.15 -3.01
C LYS A 325 4.14 4.44 -4.51
N ILE A 326 4.56 5.64 -4.90
CA ILE A 326 4.50 6.08 -6.29
C ILE A 326 5.60 5.41 -7.09
N TYR A 327 5.24 4.76 -8.19
CA TYR A 327 6.14 4.22 -9.20
C TYR A 327 5.39 4.06 -10.53
N LEU A 328 6.15 3.98 -11.62
CA LEU A 328 5.64 3.58 -12.93
C LEU A 328 6.11 2.16 -13.26
N VAL A 329 5.28 1.44 -14.01
CA VAL A 329 5.63 0.14 -14.57
C VAL A 329 5.62 0.22 -16.08
N THR A 330 6.69 -0.27 -16.69
CA THR A 330 6.88 -0.33 -18.14
C THR A 330 7.29 -1.75 -18.55
N PRO A 331 7.29 -2.08 -19.85
CA PRO A 331 7.84 -3.35 -20.33
C PRO A 331 9.32 -3.58 -19.97
N HIS A 332 10.04 -2.54 -19.56
CA HIS A 332 11.45 -2.62 -19.12
C HIS A 332 11.61 -2.75 -17.60
N GLY A 333 10.52 -2.73 -16.84
CA GLY A 333 10.52 -2.87 -15.39
C GLY A 333 9.88 -1.68 -14.67
N LEU A 334 10.13 -1.64 -13.35
CA LEU A 334 9.64 -0.62 -12.44
C LEU A 334 10.57 0.61 -12.47
N ILE A 335 9.96 1.79 -12.51
CA ILE A 335 10.64 3.09 -12.44
C ILE A 335 10.18 3.78 -11.16
N PRO A 336 11.02 3.83 -10.11
CA PRO A 336 10.75 4.69 -8.95
C PRO A 336 10.99 6.17 -9.30
N PRO A 337 10.48 7.12 -8.51
CA PRO A 337 10.85 8.52 -8.62
C PRO A 337 12.30 8.71 -8.17
N TYR A 338 13.23 8.78 -9.14
CA TYR A 338 14.68 8.80 -8.88
C TYR A 338 15.24 10.14 -8.38
N ASP A 339 14.41 11.18 -8.23
CA ASP A 339 14.89 12.51 -7.87
C ASP A 339 14.16 13.08 -6.65
N TYR A 340 14.95 13.52 -5.65
CA TYR A 340 14.53 14.45 -4.60
C TYR A 340 13.89 15.74 -5.15
N TYR A 341 14.04 16.00 -6.46
CA TYR A 341 13.57 17.19 -7.16
C TYR A 341 12.19 17.05 -7.82
N ILE A 342 11.56 15.87 -7.78
CA ILE A 342 10.14 15.73 -8.16
C ILE A 342 9.33 15.52 -6.88
N PRO A 343 9.12 16.56 -6.04
CA PRO A 343 8.17 16.43 -4.96
C PRO A 343 6.78 16.29 -5.58
N PHE A 344 6.20 15.09 -5.46
CA PHE A 344 4.77 14.95 -5.64
C PHE A 344 4.11 15.70 -4.49
N VAL A 345 3.67 16.91 -4.79
CA VAL A 345 3.00 17.73 -3.79
C VAL A 345 1.67 17.08 -3.42
N ASP A 346 1.35 17.05 -2.13
CA ASP A 346 0.03 16.62 -1.71
C ASP A 346 -1.03 17.61 -2.23
N PRO A 347 -2.08 17.17 -2.94
CA PRO A 347 -3.07 18.08 -3.49
C PRO A 347 -3.81 18.91 -2.45
N LEU A 348 -4.08 18.35 -1.26
CA LEU A 348 -4.79 19.05 -0.19
C LEU A 348 -3.89 20.12 0.43
N ALA A 349 -2.65 19.78 0.78
CA ALA A 349 -1.67 20.72 1.29
C ALA A 349 -1.39 21.83 0.26
N SER A 350 -1.23 21.51 -1.02
CA SER A 350 -0.99 22.50 -2.08
C SER A 350 -2.08 23.56 -2.17
N ARG A 351 -3.33 23.21 -1.85
CA ARG A 351 -4.46 24.13 -1.89
C ARG A 351 -4.57 24.99 -0.63
N TYR A 352 -4.32 24.40 0.54
CA TYR A 352 -4.67 25.00 1.83
C TYR A 352 -3.45 25.38 2.70
N ALA A 353 -2.24 25.02 2.29
CA ALA A 353 -0.97 25.35 2.95
C ALA A 353 -0.19 26.43 2.20
N ASN A 354 -0.75 27.65 2.15
CA ASN A 354 -0.12 28.80 1.50
C ASN A 354 0.15 29.94 2.51
N GLU A 355 1.08 30.83 2.15
CA GLU A 355 1.52 31.93 3.01
C GLU A 355 0.38 32.88 3.41
N GLU A 356 -0.59 33.10 2.53
CA GLU A 356 -1.75 33.95 2.81
C GLU A 356 -2.60 33.36 3.93
N ASN A 357 -2.86 32.05 3.91
CA ASN A 357 -3.57 31.34 4.99
C ASN A 357 -2.80 31.45 6.32
N GLU A 358 -1.48 31.31 6.31
CA GLU A 358 -0.66 31.43 7.52
C GLU A 358 -0.73 32.83 8.14
N ILE A 359 -0.78 33.89 7.31
CA ILE A 359 -1.00 35.26 7.79
C ILE A 359 -2.38 35.38 8.44
N LEU A 360 -3.43 34.86 7.81
CA LEU A 360 -4.79 34.92 8.33
C LEU A 360 -4.94 34.17 9.66
N VAL A 361 -4.33 32.98 9.77
CA VAL A 361 -4.31 32.18 11.00
C VAL A 361 -3.56 32.91 12.10
N ARG A 362 -2.38 33.47 11.81
CA ARG A 362 -1.60 34.24 12.78
C ARG A 362 -2.41 35.42 13.33
N ASP A 363 -3.07 36.16 12.46
CA ASP A 363 -3.86 37.33 12.84
C ASP A 363 -5.10 36.91 13.67
N PHE A 364 -5.75 35.79 13.32
CA PHE A 364 -6.82 35.19 14.11
C PHE A 364 -6.35 34.78 15.52
N GLU A 365 -5.19 34.14 15.62
CA GLU A 365 -4.60 33.78 16.92
C GLU A 365 -4.29 35.03 17.74
N ILE A 366 -3.64 36.04 17.17
CA ILE A 366 -3.35 37.31 17.87
C ILE A 366 -4.63 37.90 18.48
N GLN A 367 -5.73 37.95 17.72
CA GLN A 367 -7.01 38.45 18.20
C GLN A 367 -7.54 37.60 19.38
N ASN A 368 -7.52 36.28 19.26
CA ASN A 368 -7.98 35.39 20.33
C ASN A 368 -7.16 35.55 21.61
N TRP A 369 -5.83 35.68 21.50
CA TRP A 369 -4.95 35.86 22.64
C TRP A 369 -5.15 37.23 23.31
N GLN A 370 -5.39 38.29 22.53
CA GLN A 370 -5.71 39.62 23.07
C GLN A 370 -7.03 39.64 23.85
N VAL A 371 -8.05 38.93 23.38
CA VAL A 371 -9.35 38.82 24.06
C VAL A 371 -9.27 37.95 25.31
N ARG A 372 -8.39 36.95 25.34
CA ARG A 372 -8.22 36.00 26.46
C ARG A 372 -7.31 36.50 27.58
N GLN A 373 -6.57 37.60 27.41
CA GLN A 373 -5.85 38.20 28.53
C GLN A 373 -6.85 38.92 29.46
N PRO A 374 -6.91 38.57 30.76
CA PRO A 374 -7.53 39.48 31.71
C PRO A 374 -6.69 40.75 31.71
N ILE A 375 -7.33 41.91 31.58
CA ILE A 375 -6.70 43.21 31.84
C ILE A 375 -6.33 43.25 33.34
N SER A 376 -5.22 42.60 33.70
CA SER A 376 -4.57 42.76 34.99
C SER A 376 -3.67 43.97 34.87
N LYS A 377 -4.24 45.17 35.03
CA LYS A 377 -3.48 46.42 35.15
C LYS A 377 -2.78 46.61 36.50
N ASP A 378 -2.77 45.61 37.40
CA ASP A 378 -2.33 45.79 38.79
C ASP A 378 -1.03 45.06 39.21
N ASN A 379 -0.31 44.40 38.30
CA ASN A 379 0.89 43.63 38.70
C ASN A 379 2.24 44.14 38.17
N ASP A 380 2.26 45.24 37.40
CA ASP A 380 3.53 45.78 36.86
C ASP A 380 4.38 46.51 37.90
N ASP A 381 3.82 46.85 39.07
CA ASP A 381 4.54 47.62 40.09
C ASP A 381 5.32 46.76 41.11
N LYS A 382 5.21 45.41 41.04
CA LYS A 382 5.86 44.50 42.01
C LYS A 382 7.04 43.70 41.47
N ARG A 383 7.34 43.72 40.16
CA ARG A 383 8.46 42.94 39.58
C ARG A 383 9.75 43.72 39.34
N ARG A 384 9.81 45.01 39.68
CA ARG A 384 11.04 45.82 39.64
C ARG A 384 11.77 45.92 40.99
N LYS A 385 11.87 44.84 41.76
CA LYS A 385 12.83 44.74 42.88
C LYS A 385 13.30 43.30 43.08
N VAL A 386 14.12 42.80 42.16
CA VAL A 386 15.10 41.76 42.52
C VAL A 386 16.46 42.38 42.23
N LYS A 387 17.08 42.92 43.27
CA LYS A 387 18.48 43.34 43.27
C LYS A 387 19.32 42.09 43.01
N PHE A 388 20.16 42.15 41.98
CA PHE A 388 21.38 41.35 41.91
C PHE A 388 22.27 41.83 43.06
N GLU A 389 22.39 41.03 44.12
CA GLU A 389 23.53 41.12 45.03
C GLU A 389 24.54 40.06 44.59
N GLU A 390 25.70 40.59 44.21
CA GLU A 390 26.94 39.91 43.91
C GLU A 390 27.35 39.04 45.09
N ASN A 391 27.86 37.84 44.81
CA ASN A 391 28.80 37.18 45.71
C ASN A 391 29.93 36.58 44.87
N ILE A 392 30.99 37.38 44.75
CA ILE A 392 32.36 36.93 44.54
C ILE A 392 32.97 36.79 45.94
N SER A 393 33.25 35.56 46.37
CA SER A 393 34.46 35.17 47.13
C SER A 393 34.56 33.65 47.20
#